data_AF-A0A2P5N7W6-F1
#
_entry.id   AF-A0A2P5N7W6-F1
#
_cell.length_a   1.000
_cell.length_b   1.000
_cell.length_c   1.000
_cell.angle_alpha   90.00
_cell.angle_beta   90.00
_cell.angle_gamma   90.00
#
_symmetry.space_group_name_H-M   'P 1'
#
loop_
_entity.id
_entity.type
_entity.pdbx_description
1 polymer ?
#
loop_
_entity_poly.entity_id
_entity_poly.type
_entity_poly.pdbx_seq_one_letter_code
_entity_poly.pdbx_strand_id
1 'polypeptide(L)' 'MNGHAWRKARMRANLTKCRVHDLRHTFGMRLRAEGISFESRQDLLGHKSLRITDHYCKTEIEKLIGAVEKLC' A
#
# COMPACT_ATOMS: atom_id res chain seq x y z
N MET A 1 -2.95 -12.45 -9.91
CA MET A 1 -4.11 -11.60 -9.52
C MET A 1 -4.98 -11.41 -10.75
N ASN A 2 -6.17 -12.03 -10.81
CA ASN A 2 -7.00 -12.07 -12.01
C ASN A 2 -7.49 -10.66 -12.39
N GLY A 3 -6.98 -10.09 -13.49
CA GLY A 3 -7.20 -8.70 -13.88
C GLY A 3 -8.63 -8.32 -14.28
N HIS A 4 -9.55 -9.29 -14.35
CA HIS A 4 -10.92 -9.05 -14.82
C HIS A 4 -11.75 -8.18 -13.86
N ALA A 5 -11.66 -8.44 -12.55
CA ALA A 5 -12.36 -7.63 -11.55
C ALA A 5 -11.86 -6.17 -11.57
N TRP A 6 -10.54 -5.98 -11.61
CA TRP A 6 -9.94 -4.65 -11.72
C TRP A 6 -10.35 -3.93 -13.01
N ARG A 7 -10.34 -4.64 -14.15
CA ARG A 7 -10.75 -4.06 -15.44
C ARG A 7 -12.19 -3.54 -15.39
N LYS A 8 -13.12 -4.26 -14.76
CA LYS A 8 -14.50 -3.78 -14.57
C LYS A 8 -14.55 -2.56 -13.63
N ALA A 9 -13.85 -2.62 -12.50
CA ALA A 9 -13.83 -1.54 -11.51
C ALA A 9 -13.28 -0.24 -12.10
N ARG A 10 -12.14 -0.28 -12.79
CA ARG A 10 -11.53 0.91 -13.40
C ARG A 10 -12.39 1.54 -14.50
N MET A 11 -13.17 0.73 -15.24
CA MET A 11 -14.11 1.26 -16.23
C MET A 11 -15.26 1.99 -15.55
N ARG A 12 -15.84 1.42 -14.48
CA ARG A 12 -16.89 2.07 -13.68
C ARG A 12 -16.43 3.37 -13.04
N ALA A 13 -15.16 3.46 -12.66
CA ALA A 13 -14.55 4.66 -12.08
C ALA A 13 -14.01 5.65 -13.12
N ASN A 14 -14.23 5.43 -14.42
CA ASN A 14 -13.69 6.24 -15.51
C ASN A 14 -12.14 6.34 -15.54
N LEU A 15 -11.44 5.33 -14.97
CA LEU A 15 -9.99 5.20 -14.91
C LEU A 15 -9.47 4.20 -15.94
N THR A 16 -9.85 4.37 -17.21
CA THR A 16 -9.67 3.37 -18.28
C THR A 16 -8.20 2.94 -18.51
N LYS A 17 -7.24 3.84 -18.25
CA LYS A 17 -5.80 3.59 -18.39
C LYS A 17 -5.09 3.18 -17.10
N CYS A 18 -5.77 3.19 -15.96
CA CYS A 18 -5.16 2.86 -14.66
C CYS A 18 -4.95 1.34 -14.49
N ARG A 19 -3.73 0.94 -14.15
CA ARG A 19 -3.37 -0.44 -13.78
C ARG A 19 -3.32 -0.56 -12.26
N VAL A 20 -3.49 -1.77 -11.73
CA VAL A 20 -3.38 -2.03 -10.28
C VAL A 20 -2.03 -1.56 -9.74
N HIS A 21 -0.95 -1.72 -10.51
CA HIS A 21 0.38 -1.26 -10.11
C HIS A 21 0.47 0.28 -9.98
N ASP A 22 -0.29 1.04 -10.76
CA ASP A 22 -0.30 2.50 -10.66
C ASP A 22 -0.93 2.95 -9.32
N LEU A 23 -1.90 2.20 -8.81
CA LEU A 23 -2.44 2.42 -7.46
C LEU A 23 -1.40 2.11 -6.38
N ARG A 24 -0.62 1.03 -6.53
CA ARG A 24 0.47 0.69 -5.60
C ARG A 24 1.54 1.79 -5.55
N HIS A 25 1.89 2.36 -6.70
CA HIS A 25 2.80 3.52 -6.76
C HIS A 25 2.18 4.75 -6.09
N THR A 26 0.90 5.03 -6.34
CA THR A 26 0.20 6.16 -5.71
C THR A 26 0.16 6.02 -4.19
N PHE A 27 -0.15 4.82 -3.69
CA PHE A 27 -0.15 4.53 -2.26
C PHE A 27 1.23 4.76 -1.62
N GLY A 28 2.30 4.22 -2.22
CA GLY A 28 3.66 4.43 -1.73
C GLY A 28 4.13 5.90 -1.77
N MET A 29 3.69 6.66 -2.78
CA MET A 29 3.95 8.10 -2.89
C MET A 29 3.24 8.87 -1.77
N ARG A 30 1.96 8.58 -1.50
CA ARG A 30 1.19 9.23 -0.43
C ARG A 30 1.77 8.96 0.95
N LEU A 31 2.14 7.71 1.24
CA LEU A 31 2.84 7.38 2.49
C LEU A 31 4.15 8.15 2.62
N ARG A 32 4.88 8.35 1.52
CA ARG A 32 6.10 9.17 1.53
C ARG A 32 5.80 10.63 1.81
N ALA A 33 4.72 11.18 1.25
CA ALA A 33 4.31 12.56 1.47
C ALA A 33 3.96 12.82 2.94
N GLU A 34 3.34 11.86 3.62
CA GLU A 34 3.06 11.89 5.07
C GLU A 34 4.29 11.61 5.96
N GLY A 35 5.49 11.52 5.38
CA GLY A 35 6.72 11.29 6.13
C GLY A 35 6.85 9.89 6.73
N ILE A 36 6.07 8.90 6.28
CA ILE A 36 6.17 7.52 6.77
C ILE A 36 7.52 6.91 6.39
N SER A 37 8.12 6.19 7.35
CA SER A 37 9.45 5.59 7.22
C SER A 37 9.54 4.66 6.00
N PHE A 38 10.77 4.46 5.49
CA PHE A 38 10.98 3.54 4.38
C PHE A 38 10.59 2.09 4.73
N GLU A 39 10.94 1.65 5.93
CA GLU A 39 10.61 0.31 6.45
C GLU A 39 9.10 0.07 6.52
N SER A 40 8.35 0.95 7.20
CA SER A 40 6.89 0.83 7.27
C SER A 40 6.22 0.94 5.89
N ARG A 41 6.80 1.70 4.96
CA ARG A 41 6.34 1.72 3.56
C ARG A 41 6.60 0.39 2.84
N GLN A 42 7.74 -0.28 3.10
CA GLN A 42 8.01 -1.60 2.53
C GLN A 42 7.01 -2.64 3.05
N ASP A 43 6.73 -2.62 4.36
CA ASP A 43 5.76 -3.51 5.00
C ASP A 43 4.35 -3.30 4.44
N LEU A 44 3.89 -2.04 4.39
CA LEU A 44 2.58 -1.68 3.83
C LEU A 44 2.46 -2.01 2.33
N LEU A 45 3.56 -1.90 1.58
CA LEU A 45 3.60 -2.30 0.18
C LEU A 45 3.74 -3.81 0.01
N GLY A 46 3.96 -4.58 1.08
CA GLY A 46 4.22 -6.02 1.01
C GLY A 46 5.49 -6.35 0.21
N HIS A 47 6.49 -5.47 0.27
CA HIS A 47 7.83 -5.81 -0.21
C HIS A 47 8.45 -6.79 0.78
N LYS A 48 9.04 -7.89 0.28
CA LYS A 48 9.80 -8.80 1.14
C LYS A 48 10.89 -7.99 1.84
N SER A 49 10.76 -7.84 3.15
CA SER A 49 11.84 -7.36 3.98
C SER A 49 12.92 -8.45 4.02
N LEU A 50 14.20 -8.05 3.92
CA LEU A 50 15.32 -8.96 4.17
C LEU A 50 15.44 -9.31 5.67
N ARG A 51 14.62 -8.67 6.53
CA ARG A 51 14.45 -8.99 7.94
C ARG A 51 13.48 -10.16 8.07
N ILE A 52 14.02 -11.36 7.95
CA ILE A 52 13.29 -12.64 8.08
C ILE A 52 12.76 -12.90 9.50
N THR A 53 13.00 -12.02 10.48
CA THR A 53 12.85 -12.34 11.91
C THR A 53 11.76 -11.66 12.72
N ASP A 54 10.90 -10.81 12.15
CA ASP A 54 10.02 -9.98 13.01
C ASP A 54 8.54 -10.36 12.90
N HIS A 55 8.05 -11.05 13.94
CA HIS A 55 6.63 -11.10 14.23
C HIS A 55 6.14 -9.67 14.48
N TYR A 56 5.19 -9.19 13.68
CA TYR A 56 4.52 -7.92 14.00
C TYR A 56 3.93 -8.00 15.39
N CYS A 57 4.49 -7.25 16.32
CA CYS A 57 3.86 -7.08 17.62
C CYS A 57 2.61 -6.21 17.47
N LYS A 58 1.70 -6.27 18.45
CA LYS A 58 0.45 -5.48 18.43
C LYS A 58 0.74 -3.99 18.19
N THR A 59 1.77 -3.44 18.83
CA THR A 59 2.20 -2.05 18.66
C THR A 59 2.68 -1.72 17.25
N GLU A 60 3.33 -2.65 16.55
CA GLU A 60 3.71 -2.43 15.15
C GLU A 60 2.51 -2.43 14.22
N ILE A 61 1.55 -3.34 14.42
CA ILE A 61 0.30 -3.34 13.66
C ILE A 61 -0.44 -2.02 13.87
N GLU A 62 -0.56 -1.56 15.11
CA GLU A 62 -1.17 -0.26 15.45
C GLU A 62 -0.45 0.90 14.74
N LYS A 63 0.89 0.89 14.69
CA LYS A 63 1.67 1.88 13.94
C LYS A 63 1.39 1.84 12.44
N LEU A 64 1.31 0.66 11.83
CA LEU A 64 1.02 0.50 10.40
C LEU A 64 -0.40 0.97 10.06
N ILE A 65 -1.37 0.67 10.92
CA ILE A 65 -2.75 1.17 10.78
C ILE A 65 -2.76 2.70 10.86
N GLY A 66 -2.16 3.28 11.90
CA GLY A 66 -2.09 4.74 12.06
C GLY A 66 -1.36 5.44 10.91
N ALA A 67 -0.38 4.78 10.27
CA ALA A 67 0.27 5.31 9.07
C ALA A 67 -0.68 5.35 7.85
N VAL A 68 -1.57 4.38 7.70
CA VAL A 68 -2.57 4.34 6.63
C VAL A 68 -3.71 5.33 6.88
N GLU A 69 -4.12 5.51 8.13
CA GLU A 69 -5.20 6.44 8.51
C GLU A 69 -4.86 7.90 8.18
N LYS A 70 -3.57 8.28 8.16
CA LYS A 70 -3.12 9.61 7.71
C LYS A 70 -3.42 9.93 6.23
N LEU A 71 -3.77 8.93 5.43
CA LEU A 71 -4.04 9.13 3.99
C LEU A 71 -5.51 9.52 3.70
N CYS A 72 -6.37 9.54 4.73
CA CYS A 72 -7.79 9.84 4.68
C CYS A 72 -8.08 11.20 5.34
#